data_AF-K2BRD0-F1
#
_entry.id   AF-K2BRD0-F1
#
_cell.length_a   1.000
_cell.length_b   1.000
_cell.length_c   1.000
_cell.angle_alpha   90.00
_cell.angle_beta   90.00
_cell.angle_gamma   90.00
#
_symmetry.space_group_name_H-M   'P 1'
#
loop_
_entity.id
_entity.type
_entity.pdbx_description
1 polymer ?
#
loop_
_entity_poly.entity_id
_entity_poly.type
_entity_poly.pdbx_seq_one_letter_code
_entity_poly.pdbx_strand_id
1 'polypeptide(L)'
;MHISKSEFRAVASTANYLIAHNGLYKDGVFNHYYDRKYRPAKLPIELKLINDVGSYYLNFLNRVQIDPERYTELELLTEMFYQKNLTEIAHELLQLSDNIAVMGWGSSAFPVFLNMVKVYDPQQADFFFLAGHYPDQINRTFIQRQKDNLRRNELGLNVLLYDEYNIYPITDDIRNNPELIAIFGRIGIHPALEPQLCVHDKQTWIFAGYKGNLLYNFKIMAMYPMSRVDAAIEKERQFIVYSGLAALIILVSLTLLFAHSFTVPITHLQTAAEAVEKRDFTFKLPDLGNDEFGEMGRVFNKSIAELEELTIAS
;
A
#
# COMPACT_ATOMS: atom_id res chain seq x y z
N MET A 1 -14.95 -21.37 12.43
CA MET A 1 -15.50 -20.38 13.38
C MET A 1 -14.47 -20.12 14.47
N HIS A 2 -13.70 -19.04 14.38
CA HIS A 2 -12.84 -18.63 15.50
C HIS A 2 -13.74 -17.98 16.54
N ILE A 3 -13.91 -18.65 17.68
CA ILE A 3 -14.56 -18.09 18.87
C ILE A 3 -13.78 -16.81 19.21
N SER A 4 -14.44 -15.67 19.13
CA SER A 4 -13.93 -14.40 19.64
C SER A 4 -13.45 -14.64 21.06
N LYS A 5 -12.13 -14.59 21.30
CA LYS A 5 -11.58 -14.70 22.65
C LYS A 5 -11.51 -13.29 23.23
N SER A 6 -12.64 -12.60 23.28
CA SER A 6 -12.71 -11.44 24.17
C SER A 6 -12.64 -11.97 25.58
N GLU A 7 -11.59 -11.59 26.31
CA GLU A 7 -11.47 -12.00 27.71
C GLU A 7 -12.29 -11.06 28.55
N PHE A 8 -13.50 -11.49 28.90
CA PHE A 8 -14.33 -10.79 29.87
C PHE A 8 -13.96 -11.22 31.28
N ARG A 9 -13.84 -10.25 32.18
CA ARG A 9 -13.55 -10.44 33.59
C ARG A 9 -14.46 -9.51 34.41
N ALA A 10 -15.17 -10.06 35.38
CA ALA A 10 -15.95 -9.30 36.34
C ALA A 10 -15.53 -9.66 37.77
N VAL A 11 -15.26 -8.65 38.59
CA VAL A 11 -14.82 -8.76 39.99
C VAL A 11 -15.87 -8.09 40.87
N ALA A 12 -16.30 -8.73 41.94
CA ALA A 12 -17.24 -8.17 42.92
C ALA A 12 -16.51 -7.71 44.19
N SER A 13 -16.95 -6.63 44.84
CA SER A 13 -16.14 -5.96 45.88
C SER A 13 -15.96 -6.75 47.19
N THR A 14 -16.78 -7.79 47.42
CA THR A 14 -16.81 -8.55 48.69
C THR A 14 -16.84 -10.06 48.52
N ALA A 15 -17.00 -10.54 47.29
CA ALA A 15 -17.08 -11.95 47.00
C ALA A 15 -15.74 -12.32 46.36
N ASN A 16 -15.04 -13.37 46.83
CA ASN A 16 -13.84 -13.93 46.22
C ASN A 16 -14.13 -14.56 44.82
N TYR A 17 -15.01 -13.94 44.05
CA TYR A 17 -15.56 -14.42 42.81
C TYR A 17 -15.02 -13.54 41.68
N LEU A 18 -14.28 -14.19 40.78
CA LEU A 18 -13.93 -13.63 39.49
C LEU A 18 -14.66 -14.43 38.42
N ILE A 19 -15.56 -13.78 37.69
CA ILE A 19 -16.26 -14.38 36.56
C ILE A 19 -15.42 -14.10 35.32
N ALA A 20 -14.92 -15.15 34.69
CA ALA A 20 -14.19 -15.06 33.43
C ALA A 20 -14.99 -15.73 32.31
N HIS A 21 -14.75 -15.33 31.06
CA HIS A 21 -15.41 -15.92 29.87
C HIS A 21 -15.24 -17.45 29.76
N ASN A 22 -14.21 -18.03 30.38
CA ASN A 22 -13.87 -19.45 30.34
C ASN A 22 -14.11 -20.18 31.67
N GLY A 23 -14.56 -19.50 32.73
CA GLY A 23 -14.74 -20.12 34.03
C GLY A 23 -15.15 -19.18 35.17
N LEU A 24 -15.27 -19.77 36.37
CA LEU A 24 -15.55 -19.07 37.62
C LEU A 24 -14.42 -19.33 38.61
N TYR A 25 -13.78 -18.26 39.05
CA TYR A 25 -12.91 -18.30 40.22
C TYR A 25 -13.73 -18.18 41.50
N LYS A 26 -13.45 -19.04 42.47
CA LYS A 26 -14.00 -18.95 43.82
C LYS A 26 -13.01 -19.52 44.82
N ASP A 27 -12.72 -18.78 45.89
CA ASP A 27 -11.97 -19.25 47.07
C ASP A 27 -10.59 -19.91 46.74
N GLY A 28 -9.80 -19.30 45.85
CA GLY A 28 -8.46 -19.82 45.50
C GLY A 28 -8.43 -20.79 44.32
N VAL A 29 -9.59 -21.21 43.81
CA VAL A 29 -9.70 -22.23 42.77
C VAL A 29 -10.43 -21.70 41.54
N PHE A 30 -9.82 -21.88 40.36
CA PHE A 30 -10.44 -21.52 39.09
C PHE A 30 -11.17 -22.72 38.45
N ASN A 31 -12.47 -22.59 38.20
CA ASN A 31 -13.32 -23.63 37.63
C ASN A 31 -13.63 -23.33 36.16
N HIS A 32 -13.14 -24.15 35.23
CA HIS A 32 -13.38 -23.94 33.80
C HIS A 32 -14.78 -24.43 33.38
N TYR A 33 -15.49 -23.66 32.53
CA TYR A 33 -16.81 -24.06 32.01
C TYR A 33 -16.74 -25.20 30.98
N TYR A 34 -15.65 -25.28 30.21
CA TYR A 34 -15.53 -26.18 29.06
C TYR A 34 -14.98 -27.57 29.40
N ASP A 35 -14.40 -27.75 30.59
CA ASP A 35 -13.93 -29.05 31.05
C ASP A 35 -15.02 -29.68 31.93
N ARG A 36 -15.77 -30.66 31.41
CA ARG A 36 -16.77 -31.41 32.19
C ARG A 36 -16.15 -32.20 33.36
N LYS A 37 -14.82 -32.21 33.49
CA LYS A 37 -14.09 -32.74 34.64
C LYS A 37 -13.51 -31.59 35.46
N TYR A 38 -14.01 -31.44 36.69
CA TYR A 38 -13.45 -30.54 37.69
C TYR A 38 -11.95 -30.79 37.86
N ARG A 39 -11.11 -29.88 37.35
CA ARG A 39 -9.68 -29.85 37.62
C ARG A 39 -9.34 -28.52 38.31
N PRO A 40 -9.07 -28.54 39.62
CA PRO A 40 -8.59 -27.34 40.30
C PRO A 40 -7.21 -26.99 39.74
N ALA A 41 -7.10 -25.81 39.12
CA ALA A 41 -5.83 -25.23 38.72
C ALA A 41 -5.52 -24.03 39.63
N LYS A 42 -4.24 -23.86 39.98
CA LYS A 42 -3.79 -22.63 40.64
C LYS A 42 -4.07 -21.45 39.71
N LEU A 43 -4.62 -20.37 40.26
CA LEU A 43 -4.90 -19.15 39.52
C LEU A 43 -3.58 -18.61 38.92
N PRO A 44 -3.52 -18.34 37.60
CA PRO A 44 -2.40 -17.60 37.02
C PRO A 44 -2.20 -16.27 37.76
N ILE A 45 -0.94 -15.91 38.03
CA ILE A 45 -0.59 -14.71 38.83
C ILE A 45 -1.28 -13.46 38.29
N GLU A 46 -1.36 -13.31 36.96
CA GLU A 46 -2.06 -12.21 36.29
C GLU A 46 -3.54 -12.15 36.68
N LEU A 47 -4.24 -13.29 36.72
CA LEU A 47 -5.65 -13.36 37.12
C LEU A 47 -5.86 -12.97 38.58
N LYS A 48 -4.93 -13.36 39.47
CA LYS A 48 -4.95 -12.94 40.89
C LYS A 48 -4.80 -11.42 41.00
N LEU A 49 -3.81 -10.88 40.30
CA LEU A 49 -3.47 -9.46 40.30
C LEU A 49 -4.66 -8.59 39.88
N ILE A 50 -5.42 -8.98 38.86
CA ILE A 50 -6.58 -8.23 38.37
C ILE A 50 -7.75 -8.31 39.34
N ASN A 51 -7.95 -9.48 39.95
CA ASN A 51 -8.97 -9.63 40.98
C ASN A 51 -8.67 -8.72 42.17
N ASP A 52 -7.42 -8.68 42.60
CA ASP A 52 -7.00 -7.93 43.77
C ASP A 52 -6.98 -6.41 43.48
N VAL A 53 -6.50 -5.99 42.30
CA VAL A 53 -6.59 -4.60 41.82
C VAL A 53 -8.05 -4.17 41.63
N GLY A 54 -8.89 -4.99 41.01
CA GLY A 54 -10.31 -4.69 40.83
C GLY A 54 -11.06 -4.58 42.15
N SER A 55 -10.73 -5.44 43.12
CA SER A 55 -11.28 -5.38 44.49
C SER A 55 -10.81 -4.14 45.24
N TYR A 56 -9.52 -3.81 45.15
CA TYR A 56 -8.97 -2.56 45.71
C TYR A 56 -9.67 -1.34 45.12
N TYR A 57 -9.81 -1.31 43.79
CA TYR A 57 -10.44 -0.21 43.07
C TYR A 57 -11.92 -0.03 43.43
N LEU A 58 -12.68 -1.12 43.58
CA LEU A 58 -14.06 -1.07 44.07
C LEU A 58 -14.15 -0.51 45.49
N ASN A 59 -13.28 -0.95 46.40
CA ASN A 59 -13.25 -0.44 47.76
C ASN A 59 -12.89 1.05 47.79
N PHE A 60 -11.94 1.46 46.96
CA PHE A 60 -11.56 2.86 46.76
C PHE A 60 -12.73 3.71 46.26
N LEU A 61 -13.45 3.25 45.23
CA LEU A 61 -14.63 3.95 44.68
C LEU A 61 -15.79 4.04 45.67
N ASN A 62 -16.07 2.93 46.37
CA ASN A 62 -17.16 2.85 47.35
C ASN A 62 -16.81 3.50 48.70
N ARG A 63 -15.62 4.10 48.82
CA ARG A 63 -15.12 4.74 50.06
C ARG A 63 -15.14 3.79 51.26
N VAL A 64 -14.93 2.50 51.02
CA VAL A 64 -14.77 1.48 52.06
C VAL A 64 -13.38 1.64 52.66
N GLN A 65 -13.26 1.52 53.99
CA GLN A 65 -11.96 1.59 54.65
C GLN A 65 -11.05 0.46 54.13
N ILE A 66 -9.92 0.85 53.54
CA ILE A 66 -8.92 -0.06 53.00
C ILE A 66 -7.94 -0.40 54.11
N ASP A 67 -7.88 -1.67 54.50
CA ASP A 67 -6.87 -2.18 55.42
C ASP A 67 -5.51 -2.27 54.70
N PRO A 68 -4.48 -1.49 55.11
CA PRO A 68 -3.18 -1.51 54.46
C PRO A 68 -2.53 -2.91 54.48
N GLU A 69 -2.70 -3.67 55.57
CA GLU A 69 -2.08 -5.00 55.71
C GLU A 69 -2.60 -5.99 54.66
N ARG A 70 -3.88 -5.84 54.27
CA ARG A 70 -4.52 -6.67 53.24
C ARG A 70 -3.94 -6.46 51.85
N TYR A 71 -3.41 -5.27 51.56
CA TYR A 71 -2.94 -4.91 50.22
C TYR A 71 -1.42 -4.74 50.12
N THR A 72 -0.66 -4.95 51.20
CA THR A 72 0.82 -4.87 51.18
C THR A 72 1.44 -5.79 50.12
N GLU A 73 0.96 -7.03 49.98
CA GLU A 73 1.41 -7.96 48.93
C GLU A 73 1.08 -7.40 47.54
N LEU A 74 -0.12 -6.83 47.39
CA LEU A 74 -0.58 -6.27 46.13
C LEU A 74 0.25 -5.05 45.71
N GLU A 75 0.51 -4.12 46.65
CA GLU A 75 1.33 -2.93 46.44
C GLU A 75 2.74 -3.29 45.97
N LEU A 76 3.37 -4.26 46.63
CA LEU A 76 4.69 -4.77 46.23
C LEU A 76 4.66 -5.36 44.81
N LEU A 77 3.65 -6.19 44.51
CA LEU A 77 3.50 -6.77 43.17
C LEU A 77 3.26 -5.69 42.12
N THR A 78 2.45 -4.67 42.43
CA THR A 78 2.17 -3.60 41.47
C THR A 78 3.38 -2.71 41.22
N GLU A 79 4.15 -2.38 42.25
CA GLU A 79 5.40 -1.63 42.07
C GLU A 79 6.43 -2.43 41.27
N MET A 80 6.57 -3.74 41.53
CA MET A 80 7.51 -4.60 40.79
C MET A 80 7.12 -4.78 39.32
N PHE A 81 5.84 -4.97 39.00
CA PHE A 81 5.40 -5.26 37.63
C PHE A 81 5.03 -4.02 36.81
N TYR A 82 4.52 -2.96 37.45
CA TYR A 82 4.03 -1.76 36.78
C TYR A 82 4.82 -0.50 37.06
N GLN A 83 5.75 -0.54 38.04
CA GLN A 83 6.47 0.66 38.49
C GLN A 83 5.52 1.77 38.94
N LYS A 84 4.36 1.40 39.49
CA LYS A 84 3.30 2.30 39.96
C LYS A 84 2.74 1.79 41.28
N ASN A 85 2.38 2.73 42.15
CA ASN A 85 1.67 2.42 43.39
C ASN A 85 0.17 2.19 43.13
N LEU A 86 -0.56 1.63 44.11
CA LEU A 86 -1.99 1.32 43.96
C LEU A 86 -2.86 2.56 43.78
N THR A 87 -2.45 3.70 44.33
CA THR A 87 -3.20 4.95 44.21
C THR A 87 -3.12 5.51 42.78
N GLU A 88 -1.93 5.45 42.17
CA GLU A 88 -1.71 5.80 40.77
C GLU A 88 -2.51 4.88 39.84
N ILE A 89 -2.48 3.57 40.09
CA ILE A 89 -3.27 2.61 39.32
C ILE A 89 -4.77 2.94 39.44
N ALA A 90 -5.29 3.20 40.64
CA ALA A 90 -6.69 3.58 40.82
C ALA A 90 -7.04 4.89 40.10
N HIS A 91 -6.15 5.88 40.10
CA HIS A 91 -6.34 7.12 39.36
C HIS A 91 -6.37 6.90 37.84
N GLU A 92 -5.51 6.03 37.31
CA GLU A 92 -5.54 5.65 35.90
C GLU A 92 -6.83 4.93 35.56
N LEU A 93 -7.25 3.94 36.35
CA LEU A 93 -8.51 3.23 36.11
C LEU A 93 -9.73 4.18 36.13
N LEU A 94 -9.72 5.22 36.97
CA LEU A 94 -10.72 6.29 36.93
C LEU A 94 -10.73 7.03 35.59
N GLN A 95 -9.58 7.43 35.07
CA GLN A 95 -9.48 8.12 33.78
C GLN A 95 -9.90 7.24 32.60
N LEU A 96 -9.68 5.93 32.70
CA LEU A 96 -9.99 4.96 31.66
C LEU A 96 -11.45 4.45 31.72
N SER A 97 -12.18 4.72 32.80
CA SER A 97 -13.57 4.30 32.95
C SER A 97 -14.44 4.81 31.79
N ASP A 98 -15.35 3.95 31.32
CA ASP A 98 -16.23 4.17 30.17
C ASP A 98 -15.52 4.38 28.81
N ASN A 99 -14.21 4.19 28.75
CA ASN A 99 -13.41 4.29 27.52
C ASN A 99 -12.73 2.97 27.15
N ILE A 100 -12.33 2.85 25.88
CA ILE A 100 -11.40 1.81 25.44
C ILE A 100 -9.99 2.38 25.53
N ALA A 101 -9.15 1.74 26.31
CA ALA A 101 -7.79 2.18 26.55
C ALA A 101 -6.80 1.06 26.34
N VAL A 102 -5.57 1.39 25.97
CA VAL A 102 -4.50 0.39 25.92
C VAL A 102 -3.97 0.22 27.33
N MET A 103 -4.19 -0.95 27.91
CA MET A 103 -3.59 -1.32 29.19
C MET A 103 -2.52 -2.39 28.94
N GLY A 104 -1.36 -2.18 29.53
CA GLY A 104 -0.25 -3.13 29.44
C GLY A 104 0.03 -3.78 30.78
N TRP A 105 0.03 -5.11 30.82
CA TRP A 105 0.51 -5.88 31.96
C TRP A 105 1.82 -6.57 31.57
N GLY A 106 2.93 -6.11 32.17
CA GLY A 106 4.27 -6.55 31.81
C GLY A 106 4.62 -6.23 30.35
N SER A 107 4.96 -7.26 29.56
CA SER A 107 5.40 -7.13 28.17
C SER A 107 4.27 -7.09 27.13
N SER A 108 3.01 -7.22 27.55
CA SER A 108 1.85 -7.28 26.66
C SER A 108 0.94 -6.08 26.87
N ALA A 109 0.64 -5.34 25.80
CA ALA A 109 -0.31 -4.24 25.79
C ALA A 109 -1.52 -4.61 24.94
N PHE A 110 -2.71 -4.47 25.50
CA PHE A 110 -3.95 -4.81 24.81
C PHE A 110 -5.05 -3.80 25.08
N PRO A 111 -5.93 -3.53 24.10
CA PRO A 111 -7.11 -2.72 24.32
C PRO A 111 -8.01 -3.38 25.37
N VAL A 112 -8.31 -2.63 26.44
CA VAL A 112 -9.27 -2.99 27.47
C VAL A 112 -10.40 -1.98 27.47
N PHE A 113 -11.62 -2.48 27.62
CA PHE A 113 -12.77 -1.69 28.02
C PHE A 113 -13.02 -1.90 29.50
N LEU A 114 -13.23 -0.81 30.22
CA LEU A 114 -13.42 -0.81 31.66
C LEU A 114 -14.74 -0.15 32.03
N ASN A 115 -15.53 -0.81 32.85
CA ASN A 115 -16.80 -0.26 33.33
C ASN A 115 -17.10 -0.71 34.77
N MET A 116 -17.87 0.10 35.48
CA MET A 116 -18.39 -0.20 36.80
C MET A 116 -19.89 -0.50 36.71
N VAL A 117 -20.27 -1.72 37.09
CA VAL A 117 -21.68 -2.11 37.11
C VAL A 117 -22.25 -1.83 38.49
N LYS A 118 -23.33 -1.06 38.51
CA LYS A 118 -24.13 -0.75 39.69
C LYS A 118 -25.46 -1.47 39.56
N VAL A 119 -25.78 -2.34 40.49
CA VAL A 119 -26.96 -3.21 40.48
C VAL A 119 -27.93 -2.82 41.60
N TYR A 120 -27.42 -2.63 42.82
CA TYR A 120 -28.26 -2.43 44.00
C TYR A 120 -28.40 -0.95 44.41
N ASP A 121 -27.31 -0.19 44.37
CA ASP A 121 -27.28 1.23 44.75
C ASP A 121 -26.63 2.08 43.63
N PRO A 122 -27.29 3.10 43.09
CA PRO A 122 -26.70 4.03 42.11
C PRO A 122 -25.41 4.74 42.60
N GLN A 123 -25.20 4.82 43.91
CA GLN A 123 -24.03 5.45 44.53
C GLN A 123 -22.87 4.48 44.79
N GLN A 124 -23.10 3.16 44.69
CA GLN A 124 -22.08 2.15 44.93
C GLN A 124 -21.85 1.28 43.69
N ALA A 125 -20.59 1.01 43.38
CA ALA A 125 -20.23 0.06 42.35
C ALA A 125 -20.20 -1.35 42.93
N ASP A 126 -20.98 -2.26 42.36
CA ASP A 126 -21.05 -3.65 42.80
C ASP A 126 -19.99 -4.50 42.09
N PHE A 127 -19.76 -4.24 40.80
CA PHE A 127 -18.82 -4.98 39.98
C PHE A 127 -17.86 -4.08 39.22
N PHE A 128 -16.59 -4.49 39.21
CA PHE A 128 -15.57 -4.02 38.30
C PHE A 128 -15.56 -4.93 37.07
N PHE A 129 -15.86 -4.37 35.91
CA PHE A 129 -15.89 -5.09 34.64
C PHE A 129 -14.71 -4.67 33.76
N LEU A 130 -13.98 -5.67 33.28
CA LEU A 130 -12.87 -5.50 32.35
C LEU A 130 -13.07 -6.44 31.16
N ALA A 131 -13.08 -5.89 29.96
CA ALA A 131 -13.10 -6.65 28.72
C ALA A 131 -11.80 -6.39 27.95
N GLY A 132 -10.90 -7.37 27.96
CA GLY A 132 -9.67 -7.34 27.18
C GLY A 132 -9.86 -7.92 25.78
N HIS A 133 -9.26 -7.27 24.79
CA HIS A 133 -9.25 -7.77 23.42
C HIS A 133 -7.83 -8.12 22.98
N TYR A 134 -7.64 -9.32 22.43
CA TYR A 134 -6.38 -9.67 21.79
C TYR A 134 -6.14 -8.81 20.55
N PRO A 135 -5.03 -8.03 20.49
CA PRO A 135 -4.75 -7.18 19.33
C PRO A 135 -4.68 -7.96 18.02
N ASP A 136 -4.17 -9.21 18.06
CA ASP A 136 -4.09 -10.11 16.91
C ASP A 136 -5.46 -10.35 16.28
N GLN A 137 -6.50 -10.53 17.11
CA GLN A 137 -7.86 -10.79 16.63
C GLN A 137 -8.51 -9.53 16.07
N ILE A 138 -8.30 -8.37 16.71
CA ILE A 138 -8.76 -7.08 16.18
C ILE A 138 -8.13 -6.85 14.82
N ASN A 139 -6.81 -7.00 14.72
CA ASN A 139 -6.07 -6.79 13.48
C ASN A 139 -6.52 -7.75 12.37
N ARG A 140 -6.67 -9.05 12.67
CA ARG A 140 -7.22 -10.03 11.70
C ARG A 140 -8.63 -9.66 11.25
N THR A 141 -9.51 -9.29 12.17
CA THR A 141 -10.89 -8.91 11.85
C THR A 141 -10.93 -7.64 11.00
N PHE A 142 -10.07 -6.67 11.32
CA PHE A 142 -9.90 -5.46 10.52
C PHE A 142 -9.46 -5.78 9.09
N ILE A 143 -8.41 -6.60 8.92
CA ILE A 143 -7.94 -7.00 7.58
C ILE A 143 -9.00 -7.78 6.80
N GLN A 144 -9.73 -8.69 7.45
CA GLN A 144 -10.82 -9.40 6.80
C GLN A 144 -11.94 -8.46 6.30
N ARG A 145 -12.24 -7.40 7.05
CA ARG A 145 -13.21 -6.37 6.62
C ARG A 145 -12.67 -5.48 5.50
N GLN A 146 -11.36 -5.24 5.46
CA GLN A 146 -10.73 -4.36 4.47
C GLN A 146 -10.29 -5.07 3.18
N LYS A 147 -10.43 -6.40 3.08
CA LYS A 147 -9.96 -7.21 1.94
C LYS A 147 -10.39 -6.64 0.57
N ASP A 148 -11.63 -6.17 0.45
CA ASP A 148 -12.18 -5.71 -0.83
C ASP A 148 -11.68 -4.29 -1.16
N ASN A 149 -11.36 -3.50 -0.14
CA ASN A 149 -10.79 -2.16 -0.32
C ASN A 149 -9.32 -2.25 -0.73
N LEU A 150 -8.57 -3.18 -0.16
CA LEU A 150 -7.17 -3.42 -0.53
C LEU A 150 -7.01 -3.87 -1.98
N ARG A 151 -7.99 -4.64 -2.50
CA ARG A 151 -8.03 -5.07 -3.92
C ARG A 151 -8.49 -3.96 -4.86
N ARG A 152 -9.33 -3.03 -4.39
CA ARG A 152 -9.85 -1.90 -5.17
C ARG A 152 -8.97 -0.68 -4.97
N ASN A 153 -7.79 -0.69 -5.58
CA ASN A 153 -6.90 0.46 -5.62
C ASN A 153 -6.71 0.95 -7.07
N GLU A 154 -6.61 2.26 -7.24
CA GLU A 154 -6.53 2.93 -8.56
C GLU A 154 -5.26 2.53 -9.34
N LEU A 155 -4.20 2.20 -8.61
CA LEU A 155 -2.92 1.76 -9.17
C LEU A 155 -2.95 0.30 -9.64
N GLY A 156 -4.03 -0.44 -9.37
CA GLY A 156 -4.17 -1.84 -9.75
C GLY A 156 -3.12 -2.77 -9.12
N LEU A 157 -2.60 -2.40 -7.94
CA LEU A 157 -1.69 -3.20 -7.12
C LEU A 157 -2.41 -4.43 -6.57
N ASN A 158 -1.69 -5.54 -6.49
CA ASN A 158 -2.12 -6.71 -5.74
C ASN A 158 -1.50 -6.64 -4.34
N VAL A 159 -2.32 -6.36 -3.32
CA VAL A 159 -1.86 -6.20 -1.94
C VAL A 159 -2.10 -7.48 -1.16
N LEU A 160 -1.03 -8.06 -0.66
CA LEU A 160 -1.02 -9.23 0.21
C LEU A 160 -0.57 -8.84 1.61
N LEU A 161 -1.18 -9.47 2.62
CA LEU A 161 -0.76 -9.33 4.00
C LEU A 161 -0.45 -10.69 4.59
N TYR A 162 0.57 -10.76 5.44
CA TYR A 162 0.97 -12.00 6.09
C TYR A 162 1.03 -11.79 7.59
N ASP A 163 0.28 -12.62 8.33
CA ASP A 163 0.55 -12.84 9.76
C ASP A 163 1.38 -14.12 9.94
N GLU A 164 1.68 -14.52 11.17
CA GLU A 164 2.45 -15.74 11.46
C GLU A 164 1.84 -17.05 10.90
N TYR A 165 0.56 -17.04 10.48
CA TYR A 165 -0.21 -18.24 10.18
C TYR A 165 -0.80 -18.28 8.77
N ASN A 166 -1.20 -17.13 8.19
CA ASN A 166 -1.93 -17.07 6.92
C ASN A 166 -1.53 -15.85 6.10
N ILE A 167 -1.60 -16.00 4.78
CA ILE A 167 -1.59 -14.91 3.82
C ILE A 167 -3.04 -14.46 3.52
N TYR A 168 -3.24 -13.14 3.45
CA TYR A 168 -4.50 -12.48 3.15
C TYR A 168 -4.42 -11.75 1.81
N PRO A 169 -5.48 -11.76 0.98
CA PRO A 169 -6.75 -12.44 1.23
C PRO A 169 -6.61 -13.96 1.27
N ILE A 170 -7.38 -14.62 2.14
CA ILE A 170 -7.32 -16.07 2.29
C ILE A 170 -8.03 -16.70 1.09
N THR A 171 -7.25 -17.26 0.18
CA THR A 171 -7.69 -18.08 -0.93
C THR A 171 -6.89 -19.39 -0.92
N ASP A 172 -7.46 -20.47 -1.44
CA ASP A 172 -6.88 -21.82 -1.32
C ASP A 172 -5.50 -21.93 -1.99
N ASP A 173 -5.25 -21.13 -3.03
CA ASP A 173 -4.01 -21.01 -3.80
C ASP A 173 -2.90 -20.22 -3.10
N ILE A 174 -3.25 -19.29 -2.21
CA ILE A 174 -2.30 -18.35 -1.60
C ILE A 174 -2.01 -18.69 -0.13
N ARG A 175 -2.98 -19.24 0.59
CA ARG A 175 -2.97 -19.38 2.06
C ARG A 175 -1.65 -19.94 2.63
N ASN A 176 -1.13 -20.99 2.00
CA ASN A 176 0.08 -21.71 2.43
C ASN A 176 1.14 -21.75 1.32
N ASN A 177 1.15 -20.77 0.41
CA ASN A 177 2.09 -20.76 -0.70
C ASN A 177 3.53 -20.54 -0.16
N PRO A 178 4.43 -21.54 -0.27
CA PRO A 178 5.76 -21.47 0.34
C PRO A 178 6.65 -20.40 -0.30
N GLU A 179 6.45 -20.09 -1.58
CA GLU A 179 7.21 -19.04 -2.28
C GLU A 179 6.86 -17.67 -1.70
N LEU A 180 5.57 -17.39 -1.53
CA LEU A 180 5.11 -16.14 -0.91
C LEU A 180 5.56 -16.02 0.54
N ILE A 181 5.48 -17.10 1.32
CA ILE A 181 5.98 -17.12 2.72
C ILE A 181 7.49 -16.81 2.76
N ALA A 182 8.29 -17.37 1.85
CA ALA A 182 9.71 -17.07 1.77
C ALA A 182 9.98 -15.59 1.44
N ILE A 183 9.17 -14.98 0.57
CA ILE A 183 9.27 -13.54 0.25
C ILE A 183 8.90 -12.71 1.48
N PHE A 184 7.81 -13.03 2.17
CA PHE A 184 7.44 -12.38 3.43
C PHE A 184 8.52 -12.54 4.51
N GLY A 185 9.27 -13.64 4.52
CA GLY A 185 10.43 -13.84 5.38
C GLY A 185 11.52 -12.79 5.18
N ARG A 186 11.71 -12.32 3.93
CA ARG A 186 12.72 -11.30 3.56
C ARG A 186 12.28 -9.86 3.80
N ILE A 187 10.97 -9.63 3.95
CA ILE A 187 10.43 -8.29 4.22
C ILE A 187 10.86 -7.82 5.62
N GLY A 188 11.56 -6.68 5.65
CA GLY A 188 12.03 -6.00 6.85
C GLY A 188 11.05 -4.94 7.37
N ILE A 189 11.56 -4.07 8.26
CA ILE A 189 10.79 -2.96 8.84
C ILE A 189 10.61 -1.83 7.82
N HIS A 190 11.57 -1.66 6.92
CA HIS A 190 11.53 -0.66 5.86
C HIS A 190 11.41 -1.33 4.49
N PRO A 191 10.74 -0.67 3.53
CA PRO A 191 10.75 -1.11 2.14
C PRO A 191 12.18 -1.23 1.61
N ALA A 192 12.42 -2.21 0.75
CA ALA A 192 13.68 -2.28 0.01
C ALA A 192 13.83 -1.03 -0.88
N LEU A 193 15.04 -0.50 -0.96
CA LEU A 193 15.36 0.64 -1.84
C LEU A 193 15.30 0.24 -3.32
N GLU A 194 15.61 -1.02 -3.61
CA GLU A 194 15.64 -1.55 -4.97
C GLU A 194 14.34 -2.30 -5.31
N PRO A 195 13.86 -2.21 -6.57
CA PRO A 195 12.74 -3.00 -7.04
C PRO A 195 13.04 -4.49 -6.89
N GLN A 196 12.21 -5.20 -6.13
CA GLN A 196 12.35 -6.64 -5.96
C GLN A 196 11.42 -7.37 -6.93
N LEU A 197 11.93 -8.45 -7.52
CA LEU A 197 11.19 -9.29 -8.44
C LEU A 197 10.85 -10.61 -7.79
N CYS A 198 9.65 -11.10 -8.06
CA CYS A 198 9.25 -12.47 -7.74
C CYS A 198 8.45 -13.08 -8.89
N VAL A 199 8.48 -14.40 -8.97
CA VAL A 199 7.61 -15.16 -9.85
C VAL A 199 6.44 -15.65 -9.01
N HIS A 200 5.22 -15.35 -9.43
CA HIS A 200 4.00 -15.80 -8.79
C HIS A 200 2.93 -16.01 -9.86
N ASP A 201 2.19 -17.13 -9.77
CA ASP A 201 1.19 -17.52 -10.75
C ASP A 201 1.72 -17.54 -12.20
N LYS A 202 2.92 -18.12 -12.37
CA LYS A 202 3.66 -18.20 -13.66
C LYS A 202 3.94 -16.85 -14.32
N GLN A 203 3.80 -15.76 -13.58
CA GLN A 203 4.06 -14.40 -14.04
C GLN A 203 5.11 -13.73 -13.17
N THR A 204 5.90 -12.83 -13.76
CA THR A 204 6.85 -11.99 -13.02
C THR A 204 6.14 -10.77 -12.45
N TRP A 205 6.39 -10.50 -11.18
CA TRP A 205 5.85 -9.37 -10.43
C TRP A 205 6.98 -8.55 -9.82
N ILE A 206 6.82 -7.24 -9.81
CA ILE A 206 7.60 -6.35 -8.95
C ILE A 206 6.87 -6.28 -7.62
N PHE A 207 7.58 -6.35 -6.50
CA PHE A 207 6.98 -6.20 -5.19
C PHE A 207 7.78 -5.26 -4.29
N ALA A 208 7.06 -4.64 -3.37
CA ALA A 208 7.60 -3.89 -2.25
C ALA A 208 6.79 -4.23 -1.01
N GLY A 209 7.44 -4.31 0.14
CA GLY A 209 6.75 -4.64 1.38
C GLY A 209 7.51 -4.21 2.62
N TYR A 210 6.80 -4.11 3.73
CA TYR A 210 7.32 -3.71 5.02
C TYR A 210 6.46 -4.25 6.16
N LYS A 211 7.01 -4.30 7.37
CA LYS A 211 6.26 -4.64 8.59
C LYS A 211 5.39 -3.46 9.03
N GLY A 212 4.11 -3.70 9.31
CA GLY A 212 3.20 -2.64 9.75
C GLY A 212 3.56 -2.10 11.13
N ASN A 213 3.42 -0.78 11.34
CA ASN A 213 3.61 -0.16 12.67
C ASN A 213 2.37 -0.34 13.55
N LEU A 214 1.18 -0.04 13.00
CA LEU A 214 -0.10 -0.21 13.71
C LEU A 214 -0.59 -1.67 13.66
N LEU A 215 -0.31 -2.35 12.55
CA LEU A 215 -0.58 -3.78 12.37
C LEU A 215 0.72 -4.57 12.62
N TYR A 216 1.25 -4.49 13.84
CA TYR A 216 2.58 -5.00 14.17
C TYR A 216 2.76 -6.52 13.98
N ASN A 217 1.68 -7.29 13.94
CA ASN A 217 1.69 -8.72 13.63
C ASN A 217 1.65 -9.03 12.14
N PHE A 218 1.50 -8.00 11.30
CA PHE A 218 1.36 -8.16 9.87
C PHE A 218 2.56 -7.58 9.13
N LYS A 219 2.99 -8.33 8.13
CA LYS A 219 3.80 -7.81 7.02
C LYS A 219 2.89 -7.49 5.87
N ILE A 220 3.12 -6.37 5.22
CA ILE A 220 2.36 -5.90 4.07
C ILE A 220 3.25 -5.99 2.84
N MET A 221 2.71 -6.50 1.74
CA MET A 221 3.36 -6.58 0.44
C MET A 221 2.42 -6.05 -0.63
N ALA A 222 2.90 -5.12 -1.45
CA ALA A 222 2.22 -4.68 -2.67
C ALA A 222 2.98 -5.23 -3.86
N MET A 223 2.26 -5.84 -4.80
CA MET A 223 2.80 -6.43 -6.01
C MET A 223 2.20 -5.74 -7.24
N TYR A 224 3.01 -5.55 -8.27
CA TYR A 224 2.59 -4.99 -9.55
C TYR A 224 3.06 -5.91 -10.70
N PRO A 225 2.17 -6.29 -11.63
CA PRO A 225 2.49 -7.25 -12.67
C PRO A 225 3.46 -6.65 -13.68
N MET A 226 4.57 -7.35 -13.95
CA MET A 226 5.57 -6.87 -14.92
C MET A 226 4.98 -6.72 -16.33
N SER A 227 4.02 -7.56 -16.70
CA SER A 227 3.34 -7.48 -18.00
C SER A 227 2.64 -6.14 -18.27
N ARG A 228 2.18 -5.43 -17.23
CA ARG A 228 1.62 -4.08 -17.38
C ARG A 228 2.70 -3.04 -17.64
N VAL A 229 3.87 -3.20 -17.02
CA VAL A 229 5.04 -2.35 -17.29
C VAL A 229 5.47 -2.57 -18.74
N ASP A 230 5.62 -3.83 -19.14
CA ASP A 230 6.02 -4.19 -20.51
C ASP A 230 5.03 -3.67 -21.56
N ALA A 231 3.72 -3.77 -21.31
CA ALA A 231 2.70 -3.24 -22.21
C ALA A 231 2.76 -1.70 -22.33
N ALA A 232 3.06 -1.00 -21.23
CA ALA A 232 3.24 0.45 -21.26
C ALA A 232 4.48 0.85 -22.06
N ILE A 233 5.60 0.15 -21.85
CA ILE A 233 6.84 0.35 -22.60
C ILE A 233 6.64 0.05 -24.09
N GLU A 234 5.92 -1.02 -24.42
CA GLU A 234 5.60 -1.41 -25.79
C GLU A 234 4.83 -0.32 -26.53
N LYS A 235 3.82 0.25 -25.89
CA LYS A 235 3.02 1.33 -26.45
C LYS A 235 3.87 2.57 -26.74
N GLU A 236 4.76 2.92 -25.83
CA GLU A 236 5.67 4.06 -26.00
C GLU A 236 6.68 3.79 -27.12
N ARG A 237 7.22 2.57 -27.19
CA ARG A 237 8.13 2.16 -28.27
C ARG A 237 7.45 2.27 -29.63
N GLN A 238 6.21 1.80 -29.75
CA GLN A 238 5.44 1.91 -30.99
C GLN A 238 5.23 3.38 -31.39
N PHE A 239 4.90 4.24 -30.44
CA PHE A 239 4.76 5.68 -30.69
C PHE A 239 6.05 6.30 -31.24
N ILE A 240 7.20 5.98 -30.64
CA ILE A 240 8.52 6.46 -31.10
C ILE A 240 8.81 5.96 -32.52
N VAL A 241 8.58 4.68 -32.80
CA VAL A 241 8.83 4.08 -34.12
C VAL A 241 7.95 4.72 -35.19
N TYR A 242 6.65 4.85 -34.95
CA TYR A 242 5.74 5.46 -35.93
C TYR A 242 6.04 6.95 -36.15
N SER A 243 6.40 7.67 -35.09
CA SER A 243 6.81 9.08 -35.20
C SER A 243 8.10 9.22 -36.01
N GLY A 244 9.08 8.33 -35.81
CA GLY A 244 10.32 8.29 -36.59
C GLY A 244 10.07 7.97 -38.07
N LEU A 245 9.19 7.01 -38.36
CA LEU A 245 8.81 6.68 -39.73
C LEU A 245 8.09 7.84 -40.42
N ALA A 246 7.17 8.51 -39.72
CA ALA A 246 6.49 9.69 -40.24
C ALA A 246 7.49 10.83 -40.56
N ALA A 247 8.43 11.09 -39.65
CA ALA A 247 9.48 12.08 -39.86
C ALA A 247 10.36 11.75 -41.07
N LEU A 248 10.72 10.47 -41.25
CA LEU A 248 11.49 10.03 -42.41
C LEU A 248 10.72 10.25 -43.73
N ILE A 249 9.43 9.92 -43.77
CA ILE A 249 8.58 10.14 -44.96
C ILE A 249 8.54 11.63 -45.31
N ILE A 250 8.37 12.50 -44.32
CA ILE A 250 8.36 13.96 -44.51
C ILE A 250 9.71 14.43 -45.07
N LEU A 251 10.82 13.96 -44.50
CA LEU A 251 12.16 14.33 -44.93
C LEU A 251 12.43 13.92 -46.38
N VAL A 252 12.10 12.68 -46.74
CA VAL A 252 12.25 12.18 -48.12
C VAL A 252 11.38 12.98 -49.08
N SER A 253 10.12 13.24 -48.71
CA SER A 253 9.18 14.02 -49.52
C SER A 253 9.69 15.44 -49.76
N LEU A 254 10.17 16.12 -48.72
CA LEU A 254 10.77 17.45 -48.84
C LEU A 254 12.02 17.42 -49.71
N THR A 255 12.90 16.45 -49.51
CA THR A 255 14.13 16.31 -50.31
C THR A 255 13.81 16.15 -51.79
N LEU A 256 12.85 15.29 -52.14
CA LEU A 256 12.42 15.08 -53.52
C LEU A 256 11.75 16.34 -54.10
N LEU A 257 10.91 17.01 -53.31
CA LEU A 257 10.26 18.25 -53.71
C LEU A 257 11.31 19.34 -53.99
N PHE A 258 12.31 19.52 -53.12
CA PHE A 258 13.40 20.46 -53.33
C PHE A 258 14.23 20.12 -54.58
N ALA A 259 14.57 18.84 -54.77
CA ALA A 259 15.33 18.41 -55.94
C ALA A 259 14.58 18.73 -57.25
N HIS A 260 13.27 18.45 -57.30
CA HIS A 260 12.47 18.69 -58.50
C HIS A 260 12.14 20.18 -58.71
N SER A 261 11.86 20.93 -57.64
CA SER A 261 11.42 22.33 -57.75
C SER A 261 12.56 23.32 -57.96
N PHE A 262 13.79 22.97 -57.54
CA PHE A 262 14.93 23.89 -57.63
C PHE A 262 16.11 23.29 -58.39
N THR A 263 16.60 22.12 -57.96
CA THR A 263 17.85 21.57 -58.50
C THR A 263 17.74 21.27 -59.99
N VAL A 264 16.66 20.62 -60.43
CA VAL A 264 16.47 20.26 -61.85
C VAL A 264 16.33 21.51 -62.75
N PRO A 265 15.44 22.49 -62.47
CA PRO A 265 15.35 23.71 -63.28
C PRO A 265 16.65 24.51 -63.35
N ILE A 266 17.38 24.62 -62.23
CA ILE A 266 18.69 25.31 -62.20
C ILE A 266 19.70 24.61 -63.12
N THR A 267 19.76 23.27 -63.11
CA THR A 267 20.66 22.55 -64.01
C THR A 267 20.32 22.78 -65.48
N HIS A 268 19.02 22.83 -65.83
CA HIS A 268 18.60 23.16 -67.20
C HIS A 268 19.01 24.59 -67.59
N LEU A 269 18.79 25.57 -66.71
CA LEU A 269 19.22 26.95 -66.94
C LEU A 269 20.75 27.07 -67.08
N GLN A 270 21.52 26.31 -66.30
CA GLN A 270 22.98 26.26 -66.45
C GLN A 270 23.38 25.71 -67.82
N THR A 271 22.78 24.59 -68.26
CA THR A 271 23.08 24.01 -69.59
C THR A 271 22.71 24.96 -70.73
N ALA A 272 21.64 25.73 -70.56
CA ALA A 272 21.25 26.74 -71.54
C ALA A 272 22.27 27.88 -71.61
N ALA A 273 22.76 28.36 -70.46
CA ALA A 273 23.82 29.37 -70.43
C ALA A 273 25.11 28.88 -71.11
N GLU A 274 25.50 27.62 -70.88
CA GLU A 274 26.66 27.00 -71.55
C GLU A 274 26.48 26.86 -73.07
N ALA A 275 25.25 26.62 -73.56
CA ALA A 275 24.96 26.56 -75.00
C ALA A 275 25.13 27.94 -75.67
N VAL A 276 24.66 29.00 -75.00
CA VAL A 276 24.84 30.39 -75.47
C VAL A 276 26.30 30.78 -75.54
N GLU A 277 27.10 30.40 -74.54
CA GLU A 277 28.55 30.63 -74.54
C GLU A 277 29.22 30.01 -75.78
N LYS A 278 28.77 28.82 -76.17
CA LYS A 278 29.25 28.09 -77.37
C LYS A 278 28.64 28.59 -78.68
N ARG A 279 27.82 29.65 -78.65
CA ARG A 279 27.06 30.19 -79.79
C ARG A 279 26.12 29.19 -80.44
N ASP A 280 25.62 28.22 -79.67
CA ASP A 280 24.58 27.30 -80.12
C ASP A 280 23.21 27.91 -79.84
N PHE A 281 22.76 28.75 -80.78
CA PHE A 281 21.45 29.42 -80.69
C PHE A 281 20.28 28.50 -81.07
N THR A 282 20.54 27.23 -81.42
CA THR A 282 19.49 26.25 -81.72
C THR A 282 18.98 25.55 -80.46
N PHE A 283 19.69 25.67 -79.34
CA PHE A 283 19.33 25.08 -78.07
C PHE A 283 18.07 25.73 -77.47
N LYS A 284 17.10 24.92 -77.06
CA LYS A 284 15.88 25.38 -76.36
C LYS A 284 15.73 24.69 -75.02
N LEU A 285 15.37 25.47 -74.00
CA LEU A 285 15.00 24.96 -72.70
C LEU A 285 13.68 24.17 -72.78
N PRO A 286 13.58 23.04 -72.06
CA PRO A 286 12.31 22.35 -71.87
C PRO A 286 11.32 23.22 -71.06
N ASP A 287 10.05 22.84 -71.02
CA ASP A 287 9.08 23.49 -70.15
C ASP A 287 9.47 23.25 -68.68
N LEU A 288 9.91 24.31 -67.99
CA LEU A 288 10.35 24.27 -66.59
C LEU A 288 9.18 24.44 -65.61
N GLY A 289 7.94 24.48 -66.09
CA GLY A 289 6.73 24.54 -65.28
C GLY A 289 6.04 25.91 -65.33
N ASN A 290 5.12 26.11 -64.39
CA ASN A 290 4.30 27.33 -64.29
C ASN A 290 4.72 28.24 -63.13
N ASP A 291 5.93 28.05 -62.61
CA ASP A 291 6.53 28.87 -61.56
C ASP A 291 7.53 29.89 -62.16
N GLU A 292 8.33 30.52 -61.29
CA GLU A 292 9.33 31.50 -61.67
C GLU A 292 10.41 30.92 -62.62
N PHE A 293 10.78 29.65 -62.47
CA PHE A 293 11.75 29.01 -63.37
C PHE A 293 11.14 28.73 -64.75
N GLY A 294 9.87 28.34 -64.79
CA GLY A 294 9.06 28.28 -66.00
C GLY A 294 9.07 29.57 -66.80
N GLU A 295 8.83 30.70 -66.12
CA GLU A 295 8.81 32.01 -66.75
C GLU A 295 10.19 32.41 -67.28
N MET A 296 11.25 32.16 -66.51
CA MET A 296 12.63 32.38 -66.98
C MET A 296 12.94 31.55 -68.22
N GLY A 297 12.53 30.28 -68.27
CA GLY A 297 12.73 29.41 -69.43
C GLY A 297 12.01 29.92 -70.69
N ARG A 298 10.77 30.42 -70.55
CA ARG A 298 10.00 31.04 -71.65
C ARG A 298 10.66 32.32 -72.15
N VAL A 299 11.09 33.19 -71.26
CA VAL A 299 11.79 34.44 -71.62
C VAL A 299 13.11 34.14 -72.32
N PHE A 300 13.89 33.18 -71.81
CA PHE A 300 15.14 32.74 -72.43
C PHE A 300 14.94 32.22 -73.86
N ASN A 301 14.00 31.29 -74.05
CA ASN A 301 13.72 30.69 -75.36
C ASN A 301 13.28 31.74 -76.39
N LYS A 302 12.53 32.77 -75.96
CA LYS A 302 12.14 33.89 -76.82
C LYS A 302 13.35 34.72 -77.24
N SER A 303 14.21 35.11 -76.29
CA SER A 303 15.41 35.91 -76.57
C SER A 303 16.41 35.19 -77.48
N ILE A 304 16.56 33.86 -77.35
CA ILE A 304 17.45 33.07 -78.22
C ILE A 304 16.93 32.99 -79.65
N ALA A 305 15.62 32.84 -79.86
CA ALA A 305 15.04 32.86 -81.19
C ALA A 305 15.27 34.20 -81.89
N GLU A 306 15.16 35.32 -81.16
CA GLU A 306 15.47 36.66 -81.70
C GLU A 306 16.96 36.78 -82.09
N LEU A 307 17.88 36.20 -81.32
CA LEU A 307 19.31 36.18 -81.65
C LEU A 307 19.63 35.28 -82.86
N GLU A 308 18.98 34.12 -82.97
CA GLU A 308 19.11 33.21 -84.12
C GLU A 308 18.72 33.92 -85.42
N GLU A 309 17.58 34.62 -85.43
CA GLU A 309 17.11 35.40 -86.59
C GLU A 309 18.11 36.49 -87.01
N LEU A 310 18.73 37.18 -86.04
CA LEU A 310 19.76 38.20 -86.31
C LEU A 310 21.03 37.62 -86.93
N THR A 311 21.41 36.39 -86.57
CA THR A 311 22.58 35.72 -87.17
C THR A 311 22.35 35.21 -88.59
N ILE A 312 21.10 34.91 -88.96
CA ILE A 312 20.72 34.46 -90.31
C ILE A 312 20.54 35.64 -91.27
N ALA A 313 20.20 36.83 -90.75
CA ALA A 313 20.03 38.07 -91.52
C ALA A 313 21.34 38.84 -91.79
N SER A 314 22.48 38.39 -91.23
CA SER A 314 23.84 38.92 -91.41
C SER A 314 24.64 38.15 -92.45
#